data_AF-A0A931KI66-F1
#
_entry.id   AF-A0A931KI66-F1
#
_cell.length_a   1.000
_cell.length_b   1.000
_cell.length_c   1.000
_cell.angle_alpha   90.00
_cell.angle_beta   90.00
_cell.angle_gamma   90.00
#
_symmetry.space_group_name_H-M   'P 1'
#
loop_
_entity.id
_entity.type
_entity.pdbx_description
1 polymer ?
#
loop_
_entity_poly.entity_id
_entity_poly.type
_entity_poly.pdbx_seq_one_letter_code
_entity_poly.pdbx_strand_id
1 'polypeptide(L)'
;MGTIKQGLGLQGGGVLGIWEAYALIAYLESDPVRSGKIEIEFVTGTSAGAVNGALLTYALNKAKAEGLNGPEYAAKVLKDFWDDIIQQNELAYWWDYANPSTRDFANKGPHIPAMPLNVAVVDAFTQASGFHLSLLKRTLGSHIKPAEWRYVKNGPVAFYANAVEEQPDGSLQPKLFTGKEIGINTVLASCALRELGGHYVGHKLHYDGAYHANPNLDPVVDHKIDDLFIIKLHGKPSEFTSTQPRMLKEIDAGIVGVEVQHDILELMEDPDRDYKVHGLCLEPGSGWSRKSRFFSTPNWLRWLAKDGYAQGKEWLELRQNDFGVRDSYVEDNHPNTRGKTFRPADRRIA
;
A
#
# COMPACT_ATOMS: atom_id res chain seq x y z
N MET A 1 0.16 32.22 5.48
CA MET A 1 0.93 31.01 5.85
C MET A 1 1.45 30.41 4.56
N GLY A 2 2.70 29.93 4.52
CA GLY A 2 3.28 29.32 3.34
C GLY A 2 2.63 27.98 3.00
N THR A 3 2.90 27.47 1.80
CA THR A 3 2.56 26.10 1.39
C THR A 3 3.38 25.11 2.21
N ILE A 4 2.74 24.05 2.68
CA ILE A 4 3.34 22.93 3.41
C ILE A 4 3.78 21.89 2.38
N LYS A 5 5.07 21.59 2.35
CA LYS A 5 5.64 20.50 1.56
C LYS A 5 5.49 19.18 2.29
N GLN A 6 4.80 18.22 1.69
CA GLN A 6 4.50 16.96 2.35
C GLN A 6 5.03 15.74 1.58
N GLY A 7 5.72 14.85 2.30
CA GLY A 7 6.01 13.49 1.83
C GLY A 7 4.91 12.52 2.28
N LEU A 8 4.61 11.51 1.45
CA LEU A 8 3.65 10.46 1.78
C LEU A 8 4.33 9.08 1.88
N GLY A 9 4.06 8.36 2.96
CA GLY A 9 4.49 6.96 3.15
C GLY A 9 3.31 6.01 3.16
N LEU A 10 3.28 5.05 2.21
CA LEU A 10 2.14 4.17 1.95
C LEU A 10 2.47 2.70 2.22
N GLN A 11 1.84 2.14 3.26
CA GLN A 11 2.12 0.80 3.72
C GLN A 11 1.50 -0.30 2.84
N GLY A 12 2.25 -1.39 2.65
CA GLY A 12 1.79 -2.62 2.03
C GLY A 12 0.96 -3.50 2.94
N GLY A 13 -0.15 -4.02 2.42
CA GLY A 13 -1.07 -4.89 3.17
C GLY A 13 -2.04 -5.69 2.29
N GLY A 14 -1.69 -6.02 1.05
CA GLY A 14 -2.56 -6.78 0.14
C GLY A 14 -3.88 -6.06 -0.16
N VAL A 15 -5.04 -6.73 0.01
CA VAL A 15 -6.35 -6.09 -0.27
C VAL A 15 -6.65 -4.90 0.65
N LEU A 16 -5.94 -4.78 1.78
CA LEU A 16 -6.05 -3.60 2.65
C LEU A 16 -5.62 -2.31 1.95
N GLY A 17 -4.94 -2.40 0.80
CA GLY A 17 -4.71 -1.25 -0.10
C GLY A 17 -6.00 -0.55 -0.56
N ILE A 18 -7.15 -1.23 -0.54
CA ILE A 18 -8.47 -0.59 -0.74
C ILE A 18 -8.74 0.41 0.37
N TRP A 19 -8.53 0.02 1.63
CA TRP A 19 -8.73 0.92 2.76
C TRP A 19 -7.80 2.14 2.66
N GLU A 20 -6.51 1.90 2.39
CA GLU A 20 -5.52 2.98 2.20
C GLU A 20 -5.91 3.93 1.06
N ALA A 21 -6.38 3.41 -0.07
CA ALA A 21 -6.80 4.24 -1.20
C ALA A 21 -8.00 5.11 -0.88
N TYR A 22 -8.98 4.60 -0.14
CA TYR A 22 -10.15 5.37 0.26
C TYR A 22 -9.84 6.36 1.39
N ALA A 23 -8.88 6.05 2.26
CA ALA A 23 -8.29 7.03 3.18
C ALA A 23 -7.56 8.15 2.43
N LEU A 24 -6.77 7.81 1.39
CA LEU A 24 -6.15 8.78 0.50
C LEU A 24 -7.17 9.65 -0.24
N ILE A 25 -8.29 9.07 -0.69
CA ILE A 25 -9.38 9.84 -1.32
C ILE A 25 -9.93 10.87 -0.33
N ALA A 26 -10.20 10.50 0.93
CA ALA A 26 -10.63 11.45 1.96
C ALA A 26 -9.59 12.55 2.19
N TYR A 27 -8.29 12.21 2.21
CA TYR A 27 -7.19 13.16 2.32
C TYR A 27 -7.12 14.13 1.13
N LEU A 28 -7.23 13.64 -0.10
CA LEU A 28 -7.25 14.46 -1.32
C LEU A 28 -8.45 15.41 -1.37
N GLU A 29 -9.59 15.00 -0.81
CA GLU A 29 -10.81 15.81 -0.72
C GLU A 29 -10.76 16.86 0.40
N SER A 30 -9.76 16.82 1.28
CA SER A 30 -9.64 17.74 2.41
C SER A 30 -9.28 19.18 2.00
N ASP A 31 -9.70 20.15 2.81
CA ASP A 31 -9.46 21.57 2.54
C ASP A 31 -7.96 21.92 2.39
N PRO A 32 -7.03 21.42 3.23
CA PRO A 32 -5.61 21.73 3.07
C PRO A 32 -5.06 21.28 1.71
N VAL A 33 -5.52 20.15 1.17
CA VAL A 33 -5.06 19.63 -0.12
C VAL A 33 -5.75 20.34 -1.27
N ARG A 34 -7.09 20.49 -1.23
CA ARG A 34 -7.86 21.15 -2.31
C ARG A 34 -7.54 22.63 -2.47
N SER A 35 -7.22 23.32 -1.38
CA SER A 35 -6.83 24.74 -1.41
C SER A 35 -5.39 24.97 -1.87
N GLY A 36 -4.58 23.92 -2.02
CA GLY A 36 -3.15 24.02 -2.30
C GLY A 36 -2.31 24.48 -1.11
N LYS A 37 -2.86 24.42 0.11
CA LYS A 37 -2.09 24.63 1.34
C LYS A 37 -1.04 23.53 1.53
N ILE A 38 -1.32 22.30 1.09
CA ILE A 38 -0.37 21.19 1.05
C ILE A 38 0.04 20.91 -0.40
N GLU A 39 1.34 20.85 -0.65
CA GLU A 39 1.94 20.34 -1.89
C GLU A 39 2.64 19.01 -1.59
N ILE A 40 2.27 17.96 -2.32
CA ILE A 40 2.89 16.63 -2.15
C ILE A 40 4.19 16.61 -2.95
N GLU A 41 5.33 16.48 -2.27
CA GLU A 41 6.66 16.48 -2.90
C GLU A 41 7.05 15.08 -3.40
N PHE A 42 6.76 14.06 -2.58
CA PHE A 42 7.05 12.68 -2.96
C PHE A 42 6.07 11.69 -2.33
N VAL A 43 6.01 10.51 -2.94
CA VAL A 43 5.29 9.36 -2.44
C VAL A 43 6.22 8.16 -2.42
N THR A 44 6.34 7.49 -1.28
CA THR A 44 7.00 6.18 -1.16
C THR A 44 5.97 5.12 -0.79
N GLY A 45 6.03 3.96 -1.44
CA GLY A 45 5.06 2.90 -1.22
C GLY A 45 5.66 1.50 -1.33
N THR A 46 5.07 0.57 -0.58
CA THR A 46 5.45 -0.84 -0.58
C THR A 46 4.23 -1.70 -0.91
N SER A 47 4.36 -2.72 -1.75
CA SER A 47 3.27 -3.65 -2.08
C SER A 47 2.01 -2.91 -2.56
N ALA A 48 0.86 -3.12 -1.93
CA ALA A 48 -0.36 -2.39 -2.26
C ALA A 48 -0.20 -0.86 -2.14
N GLY A 49 0.65 -0.38 -1.22
CA GLY A 49 1.02 1.03 -1.12
C GLY A 49 1.84 1.53 -2.31
N ALA A 50 2.64 0.67 -2.95
CA ALA A 50 3.32 1.01 -4.21
C ALA A 50 2.32 1.16 -5.38
N VAL A 51 1.25 0.37 -5.40
CA VAL A 51 0.17 0.53 -6.39
C VAL A 51 -0.55 1.87 -6.18
N ASN A 52 -0.95 2.15 -4.94
CA ASN A 52 -1.59 3.42 -4.57
C ASN A 52 -0.69 4.62 -4.88
N GLY A 53 0.60 4.54 -4.51
CA GLY A 53 1.56 5.60 -4.75
C GLY A 53 1.83 5.83 -6.24
N ALA A 54 1.88 4.78 -7.06
CA ALA A 54 2.05 4.92 -8.51
C ALA A 54 0.83 5.60 -9.15
N LEU A 55 -0.39 5.21 -8.77
CA LEU A 55 -1.65 5.81 -9.26
C LEU A 55 -1.77 7.28 -8.84
N LEU A 56 -1.49 7.57 -7.56
CA LEU A 56 -1.51 8.93 -7.01
C LEU A 56 -0.50 9.83 -7.73
N THR A 57 0.76 9.39 -7.82
CA THR A 57 1.83 10.16 -8.45
C THR A 57 1.56 10.37 -9.94
N TYR A 58 1.10 9.33 -10.64
CA TYR A 58 0.64 9.42 -12.03
C TYR A 58 -0.42 10.51 -12.18
N ALA A 59 -1.47 10.47 -11.37
CA ALA A 59 -2.61 11.37 -11.50
C ALA A 59 -2.24 12.82 -11.16
N LEU A 60 -1.50 13.07 -10.07
CA LEU A 60 -1.06 14.41 -9.70
C LEU A 60 -0.17 15.04 -10.78
N ASN A 61 0.82 14.29 -11.27
CA ASN A 61 1.75 14.78 -12.28
C ASN A 61 1.08 14.98 -13.64
N LYS A 62 0.18 14.07 -14.05
CA LYS A 62 -0.60 14.22 -15.28
C LYS A 62 -1.54 15.41 -15.20
N ALA A 63 -2.26 15.56 -14.08
CA ALA A 63 -3.17 16.68 -13.88
C ALA A 63 -2.44 18.03 -13.97
N LYS A 64 -1.26 18.15 -13.34
CA LYS A 64 -0.44 19.36 -13.44
C LYS A 64 0.01 19.63 -14.88
N ALA A 65 0.42 18.61 -15.62
CA ALA A 65 0.83 18.74 -17.02
C ALA A 65 -0.33 19.12 -17.97
N GLU A 66 -1.55 18.66 -17.66
CA GLU A 66 -2.74 18.83 -18.50
C GLU A 66 -3.68 19.94 -18.00
N GLY A 67 -3.31 20.66 -16.95
CA GLY A 67 -4.10 21.76 -16.38
C GLY A 67 -5.40 21.31 -15.70
N LEU A 68 -5.46 20.07 -15.20
CA LEU A 68 -6.60 19.51 -14.48
C LEU A 68 -6.51 19.81 -12.98
N ASN A 69 -7.64 19.68 -12.27
CA ASN A 69 -7.64 19.68 -10.81
C ASN A 69 -6.93 18.42 -10.29
N GLY A 70 -5.73 18.58 -9.75
CA GLY A 70 -4.86 17.48 -9.28
C GLY A 70 -5.51 16.58 -8.25
N PRO A 71 -5.95 17.11 -7.09
CA PRO A 71 -6.59 16.30 -6.05
C PRO A 71 -7.84 15.55 -6.53
N GLU A 72 -8.73 16.22 -7.27
CA GLU A 72 -9.95 15.59 -7.79
C GLU A 72 -9.65 14.49 -8.81
N TYR A 73 -8.69 14.71 -9.71
CA TYR A 73 -8.28 13.71 -10.69
C TYR A 73 -7.59 12.51 -10.02
N ALA A 74 -6.74 12.75 -9.02
CA ALA A 74 -6.09 11.69 -8.25
C ALA A 74 -7.09 10.83 -7.47
N ALA A 75 -8.06 11.46 -6.80
CA ALA A 75 -9.11 10.75 -6.08
C ALA A 75 -9.92 9.85 -7.04
N LYS A 76 -10.25 10.36 -8.23
CA LYS A 76 -10.93 9.59 -9.27
C LYS A 76 -10.11 8.39 -9.74
N VAL A 77 -8.83 8.57 -10.05
CA VAL A 77 -7.96 7.49 -10.55
C VAL A 77 -7.81 6.37 -9.52
N LEU A 78 -7.59 6.72 -8.25
CA LEU A 78 -7.53 5.74 -7.15
C LEU A 78 -8.85 4.97 -7.02
N LYS A 79 -9.97 5.70 -7.02
CA LYS A 79 -11.31 5.10 -6.90
C LYS A 79 -11.61 4.14 -8.04
N ASP A 80 -11.43 4.59 -9.29
CA ASP A 80 -11.74 3.79 -10.47
C ASP A 80 -10.90 2.49 -10.50
N PHE A 81 -9.61 2.56 -10.13
CA PHE A 81 -8.74 1.38 -10.07
C PHE A 81 -9.24 0.35 -9.06
N TRP A 82 -9.55 0.76 -7.83
CA TRP A 82 -10.00 -0.17 -6.81
C TRP A 82 -11.43 -0.65 -7.03
N ASP A 83 -12.32 0.18 -7.57
CA ASP A 83 -13.65 -0.24 -8.00
C ASP A 83 -13.56 -1.33 -9.08
N ASP A 84 -12.63 -1.23 -10.03
CA ASP A 84 -12.39 -2.28 -11.03
C ASP A 84 -11.91 -3.59 -10.38
N ILE A 85 -11.03 -3.52 -9.38
CA ILE A 85 -10.58 -4.70 -8.63
C ILE A 85 -11.74 -5.32 -7.84
N ILE A 86 -12.54 -4.50 -7.15
CA ILE A 86 -13.72 -4.94 -6.41
C ILE A 86 -14.67 -5.66 -7.37
N GLN A 87 -15.10 -5.00 -8.45
CA GLN A 87 -16.02 -5.57 -9.44
C GLN A 87 -15.53 -6.89 -10.05
N GLN A 88 -14.23 -6.98 -10.36
CA GLN A 88 -13.64 -8.23 -10.87
C GLN A 88 -13.72 -9.38 -9.85
N ASN A 89 -13.48 -9.10 -8.57
CA ASN A 89 -13.63 -10.09 -7.50
C ASN A 89 -15.10 -10.47 -7.25
N GLU A 90 -16.03 -9.51 -7.37
CA GLU A 90 -17.46 -9.77 -7.25
C GLU A 90 -17.99 -10.69 -8.35
N LEU A 91 -17.63 -10.41 -9.60
CA LEU A 91 -18.02 -11.24 -10.74
C LEU A 91 -17.50 -12.67 -10.58
N ALA A 92 -16.24 -12.83 -10.15
CA ALA A 92 -15.66 -14.15 -9.88
C ALA A 92 -16.41 -14.88 -8.74
N TYR A 93 -16.69 -14.18 -7.63
CA TYR A 93 -17.42 -14.75 -6.50
C TYR A 93 -18.83 -15.22 -6.88
N TRP A 94 -19.59 -14.42 -7.64
CA TRP A 94 -20.94 -14.79 -8.06
C TRP A 94 -20.97 -15.91 -9.09
N TRP A 95 -19.98 -15.95 -9.98
CA TRP A 95 -19.79 -17.06 -10.91
C TRP A 95 -19.57 -18.38 -10.15
N ASP A 96 -18.73 -18.37 -9.13
CA ASP A 96 -18.46 -19.55 -8.29
C ASP A 96 -19.70 -19.98 -7.50
N TYR A 97 -20.46 -19.02 -6.98
CA TYR A 97 -21.69 -19.29 -6.23
C TYR A 97 -22.80 -19.90 -7.11
N ALA A 98 -22.93 -19.43 -8.35
CA ALA A 98 -23.96 -19.87 -9.30
C ALA A 98 -23.66 -21.23 -9.96
N ASN A 99 -22.43 -21.74 -9.86
CA ASN A 99 -22.00 -23.01 -10.47
C ASN A 99 -21.83 -24.13 -9.40
N PRO A 100 -22.75 -25.11 -9.32
CA PRO A 100 -22.70 -26.16 -8.30
C PRO A 100 -21.45 -27.04 -8.33
N SER A 101 -20.79 -27.17 -9.50
CA SER A 101 -19.58 -27.97 -9.67
C SER A 101 -18.30 -27.32 -9.10
N THR A 102 -18.29 -25.99 -8.91
CA THR A 102 -17.18 -25.23 -8.30
C THR A 102 -17.43 -24.95 -6.81
N ARG A 103 -18.69 -25.00 -6.38
CA ARG A 103 -19.13 -24.75 -5.00
C ARG A 103 -18.54 -25.70 -3.95
N ASP A 104 -18.21 -26.94 -4.33
CA ASP A 104 -17.60 -27.93 -3.42
C ASP A 104 -16.08 -27.73 -3.23
N PHE A 105 -15.43 -27.00 -4.15
CA PHE A 105 -14.02 -26.62 -4.11
C PHE A 105 -13.80 -25.36 -3.25
N ALA A 106 -14.72 -24.39 -3.33
CA ALA A 106 -14.68 -23.14 -2.56
C ALA A 106 -14.86 -23.31 -1.03
N ASN A 107 -15.45 -24.43 -0.59
CA ASN A 107 -15.77 -24.69 0.82
C ASN A 107 -14.69 -25.48 1.60
N LYS A 108 -13.60 -25.94 0.95
CA LYS A 108 -12.63 -26.87 1.59
C LYS A 108 -11.15 -26.43 1.57
N GLY A 109 -10.82 -25.19 1.19
CA GLY A 109 -9.44 -24.66 1.21
C GLY A 109 -9.37 -23.13 1.19
N PRO A 110 -8.18 -22.50 1.37
CA PRO A 110 -8.06 -21.05 1.35
C PRO A 110 -8.44 -20.53 -0.04
N HIS A 111 -9.41 -19.64 -0.08
CA HIS A 111 -10.16 -19.22 -1.26
C HIS A 111 -9.28 -18.78 -2.44
N ILE A 112 -9.17 -19.63 -3.46
CA ILE A 112 -8.70 -19.27 -4.81
C ILE A 112 -9.96 -19.23 -5.71
N PRO A 113 -10.24 -18.14 -6.45
CA PRO A 113 -11.40 -18.05 -7.31
C PRO A 113 -11.40 -19.14 -8.39
N ALA A 114 -12.52 -19.82 -8.62
CA ALA A 114 -12.61 -20.90 -9.58
C ALA A 114 -12.77 -20.35 -11.02
N MET A 115 -11.68 -20.39 -11.80
CA MET A 115 -11.73 -20.30 -13.26
C MET A 115 -12.34 -21.59 -13.85
N PRO A 116 -13.11 -21.54 -14.94
CA PRO A 116 -13.67 -22.73 -15.56
C PRO A 116 -12.59 -23.37 -16.45
N LEU A 117 -11.69 -24.17 -15.88
CA LEU A 117 -10.82 -25.05 -16.67
C LEU A 117 -10.40 -26.27 -15.84
N ASN A 118 -10.24 -27.40 -16.52
CA ASN A 118 -9.92 -28.74 -16.01
C ASN A 118 -8.91 -28.72 -14.83
N VAL A 119 -9.20 -29.43 -13.74
CA VAL A 119 -8.43 -29.39 -12.47
C VAL A 119 -6.94 -29.72 -12.66
N ALA A 120 -6.58 -30.54 -13.64
CA ALA A 120 -5.19 -30.82 -14.00
C ALA A 120 -4.47 -29.65 -14.70
N VAL A 121 -5.21 -28.76 -15.37
CA VAL A 121 -4.69 -27.51 -15.96
C VAL A 121 -4.61 -26.42 -14.91
N VAL A 122 -5.54 -26.37 -13.95
CA VAL A 122 -5.49 -25.45 -12.81
C VAL A 122 -4.30 -25.77 -11.91
N ASP A 123 -4.03 -27.03 -11.56
CA ASP A 123 -2.84 -27.39 -10.78
C ASP A 123 -1.53 -27.06 -11.52
N ALA A 124 -1.48 -27.20 -12.85
CA ALA A 124 -0.34 -26.76 -13.66
C ALA A 124 -0.25 -25.22 -13.82
N PHE A 125 -1.36 -24.49 -13.70
CA PHE A 125 -1.44 -23.02 -13.77
C PHE A 125 -1.28 -22.32 -12.42
N THR A 126 -1.63 -22.97 -11.31
CA THR A 126 -1.55 -22.44 -9.93
C THR A 126 -0.20 -22.75 -9.29
N GLN A 127 0.44 -23.87 -9.67
CA GLN A 127 1.82 -24.16 -9.26
C GLN A 127 2.87 -23.38 -10.06
N ALA A 128 2.46 -22.66 -11.13
CA ALA A 128 3.29 -21.72 -11.89
C ALA A 128 2.96 -20.25 -11.51
N SER A 129 3.34 -19.87 -10.29
CA SER A 129 3.79 -18.52 -9.86
C SER A 129 3.51 -17.32 -10.81
N GLY A 130 2.35 -16.65 -10.71
CA GLY A 130 2.17 -15.32 -11.34
C GLY A 130 0.76 -14.85 -11.71
N PHE A 131 -0.29 -15.66 -11.54
CA PHE A 131 -1.65 -15.28 -11.97
C PHE A 131 -2.16 -13.99 -11.31
N HIS A 132 -2.00 -13.84 -9.99
CA HIS A 132 -2.40 -12.64 -9.25
C HIS A 132 -1.68 -11.38 -9.77
N LEU A 133 -0.37 -11.45 -10.03
CA LEU A 133 0.39 -10.35 -10.63
C LEU A 133 -0.02 -10.08 -12.08
N SER A 134 -0.42 -11.10 -12.84
CA SER A 134 -0.90 -10.91 -14.21
C SER A 134 -2.22 -10.13 -14.25
N LEU A 135 -3.12 -10.41 -13.29
CA LEU A 135 -4.37 -9.68 -13.14
C LEU A 135 -4.10 -8.22 -12.70
N LEU A 136 -3.25 -8.03 -11.70
CA LEU A 136 -2.81 -6.71 -11.27
C LEU A 136 -2.13 -5.94 -12.41
N LYS A 137 -1.27 -6.58 -13.20
CA LYS A 137 -0.62 -5.99 -14.37
C LYS A 137 -1.64 -5.53 -15.40
N ARG A 138 -2.66 -6.35 -15.68
CA ARG A 138 -3.72 -6.01 -16.64
C ARG A 138 -4.52 -4.81 -16.16
N THR A 139 -4.97 -4.82 -14.90
CA THR A 139 -5.76 -3.72 -14.33
C THR A 139 -4.91 -2.45 -14.19
N LEU A 140 -3.70 -2.52 -13.64
CA LEU A 140 -2.83 -1.34 -13.55
C LEU A 140 -2.49 -0.78 -14.94
N GLY A 141 -2.28 -1.64 -15.94
CA GLY A 141 -2.08 -1.24 -17.33
C GLY A 141 -3.34 -0.67 -18.01
N SER A 142 -4.54 -0.91 -17.49
CA SER A 142 -5.75 -0.24 -17.97
C SER A 142 -5.87 1.19 -17.44
N HIS A 143 -5.27 1.49 -16.29
CA HIS A 143 -5.29 2.80 -15.62
C HIS A 143 -4.08 3.69 -15.94
N ILE A 144 -2.88 3.11 -16.08
CA ILE A 144 -1.65 3.81 -16.49
C ILE A 144 -1.14 3.20 -17.79
N LYS A 145 -1.38 3.87 -18.92
CA LYS A 145 -0.95 3.35 -20.23
C LYS A 145 0.59 3.35 -20.34
N PRO A 146 1.19 2.49 -21.17
CA PRO A 146 2.65 2.43 -21.34
C PRO A 146 3.32 3.78 -21.57
N ALA A 147 2.73 4.64 -22.41
CA ALA A 147 3.25 5.98 -22.71
C ALA A 147 3.10 6.98 -21.56
N GLU A 148 2.20 6.72 -20.61
CA GLU A 148 1.84 7.61 -19.50
C GLU A 148 2.71 7.40 -18.27
N TRP A 149 3.46 6.29 -18.17
CA TRP A 149 4.45 6.09 -17.12
C TRP A 149 5.49 7.22 -17.04
N ARG A 150 5.65 8.02 -18.11
CA ARG A 150 6.45 9.26 -18.08
C ARG A 150 6.04 10.22 -16.96
N TYR A 151 4.76 10.27 -16.59
CA TYR A 151 4.25 11.13 -15.52
C TYR A 151 4.68 10.63 -14.14
N VAL A 152 4.84 9.32 -13.96
CA VAL A 152 5.40 8.76 -12.71
C VAL A 152 6.92 8.94 -12.67
N LYS A 153 7.60 8.79 -13.81
CA LYS A 153 9.06 8.82 -13.93
C LYS A 153 9.69 10.21 -13.79
N ASN A 154 9.03 11.24 -14.32
CA ASN A 154 9.66 12.55 -14.58
C ASN A 154 8.78 13.73 -14.15
N GLY A 155 7.74 13.50 -13.35
CA GLY A 155 6.87 14.57 -12.87
C GLY A 155 7.43 15.23 -11.60
N PRO A 156 6.85 16.37 -11.19
CA PRO A 156 7.29 17.11 -10.02
C PRO A 156 7.07 16.39 -8.70
N VAL A 157 6.04 15.54 -8.59
CA VAL A 157 5.89 14.61 -7.47
C VAL A 157 6.77 13.40 -7.73
N ALA A 158 7.76 13.15 -6.86
CA ALA A 158 8.64 11.99 -6.98
C ALA A 158 7.95 10.72 -6.48
N PHE A 159 8.26 9.57 -7.09
CA PHE A 159 7.74 8.27 -6.66
C PHE A 159 8.86 7.28 -6.35
N TYR A 160 8.68 6.56 -5.25
CA TYR A 160 9.58 5.52 -4.78
C TYR A 160 8.78 4.24 -4.51
N ALA A 161 9.29 3.12 -5.02
CA ALA A 161 8.79 1.79 -4.70
C ALA A 161 9.97 0.91 -4.29
N ASN A 162 9.83 0.15 -3.22
CA ASN A 162 10.86 -0.79 -2.78
C ASN A 162 10.48 -2.24 -3.08
N ALA A 163 11.50 -3.07 -3.28
CA ALA A 163 11.45 -4.50 -3.44
C ALA A 163 12.69 -5.12 -2.77
N VAL A 164 12.77 -6.44 -2.80
CA VAL A 164 13.96 -7.20 -2.44
C VAL A 164 14.45 -7.95 -3.68
N GLU A 165 15.68 -7.71 -4.11
CA GLU A 165 16.30 -8.31 -5.29
C GLU A 165 17.13 -9.55 -4.89
N GLU A 166 16.90 -10.68 -5.55
CA GLU A 166 17.71 -11.89 -5.37
C GLU A 166 19.03 -11.77 -6.14
N GLN A 167 20.14 -12.00 -5.43
CA GLN A 167 21.49 -11.99 -5.99
C GLN A 167 21.90 -13.38 -6.49
N PRO A 168 22.93 -13.48 -7.35
CA PRO A 168 23.39 -14.77 -7.88
C PRO A 168 23.83 -15.80 -6.84
N ASP A 169 24.23 -15.35 -5.64
CA ASP A 169 24.59 -16.20 -4.49
C ASP A 169 23.38 -16.63 -3.64
N GLY A 170 22.16 -16.26 -4.06
CA GLY A 170 20.91 -16.51 -3.35
C GLY A 170 20.62 -15.52 -2.22
N SER A 171 21.50 -14.54 -1.98
CA SER A 171 21.25 -13.49 -0.97
C SER A 171 20.17 -12.51 -1.44
N LEU A 172 19.47 -11.92 -0.47
CA LEU A 172 18.39 -10.97 -0.71
C LEU A 172 18.87 -9.55 -0.36
N GLN A 173 18.82 -8.63 -1.32
CA GLN A 173 19.27 -7.25 -1.12
C GLN A 173 18.12 -6.25 -1.30
N PRO A 174 18.05 -5.20 -0.46
CA PRO A 174 17.09 -4.12 -0.64
C PRO A 174 17.25 -3.45 -2.00
N LYS A 175 16.14 -3.20 -2.68
CA LYS A 175 16.12 -2.45 -3.93
C LYS A 175 15.06 -1.36 -3.87
N LEU A 176 15.52 -0.11 -3.90
CA LEU A 176 14.66 1.06 -4.10
C LEU A 176 14.64 1.42 -5.58
N PHE A 177 13.45 1.57 -6.15
CA PHE A 177 13.24 2.05 -7.52
C PHE A 177 12.75 3.49 -7.49
N THR A 178 13.31 4.33 -8.37
CA THR A 178 12.85 5.72 -8.54
C THR A 178 13.12 6.22 -9.97
N GLY A 179 12.53 7.36 -10.33
CA GLY A 179 12.76 8.03 -11.60
C GLY A 179 12.57 7.11 -12.81
N LYS A 180 13.61 7.00 -13.64
CA LYS A 180 13.56 6.22 -14.90
C LYS A 180 13.36 4.73 -14.71
N GLU A 181 13.70 4.18 -13.54
CA GLU A 181 13.52 2.75 -13.23
C GLU A 181 12.05 2.38 -13.07
N ILE A 182 11.21 3.33 -12.64
CA ILE A 182 9.81 3.07 -12.36
C ILE A 182 9.05 2.60 -13.60
N GLY A 183 8.31 1.51 -13.47
CA GLY A 183 7.37 1.06 -14.48
C GLY A 183 6.43 0.02 -13.90
N ILE A 184 5.59 -0.54 -14.77
CA ILE A 184 4.63 -1.56 -14.33
C ILE A 184 5.32 -2.75 -13.66
N ASN A 185 6.48 -3.20 -14.17
CA ASN A 185 7.19 -4.35 -13.61
C ASN A 185 7.83 -4.03 -12.25
N THR A 186 8.27 -2.81 -11.97
CA THR A 186 8.84 -2.46 -10.66
C THR A 186 7.76 -2.35 -9.60
N VAL A 187 6.57 -1.85 -9.97
CA VAL A 187 5.41 -1.87 -9.06
C VAL A 187 4.98 -3.32 -8.78
N LEU A 188 4.92 -4.18 -9.80
CA LEU A 188 4.60 -5.60 -9.61
C LEU A 188 5.65 -6.33 -8.75
N ALA A 189 6.94 -5.99 -8.90
CA ALA A 189 8.00 -6.52 -8.04
C ALA A 189 7.78 -6.16 -6.57
N SER A 190 7.35 -4.93 -6.30
CA SER A 190 6.99 -4.48 -4.95
C SER A 190 5.81 -5.27 -4.35
N CYS A 191 4.98 -5.92 -5.17
CA CYS A 191 3.84 -6.75 -4.73
C CYS A 191 4.11 -8.27 -4.78
N ALA A 192 5.33 -8.70 -5.09
CA ALA A 192 5.60 -10.08 -5.46
C ALA A 192 5.92 -10.95 -4.25
N LEU A 193 4.95 -11.69 -3.74
CA LEU A 193 5.16 -12.58 -2.59
C LEU A 193 6.16 -13.69 -2.91
N ARG A 194 7.06 -13.97 -1.96
CA ARG A 194 8.10 -15.01 -2.10
C ARG A 194 7.49 -16.39 -2.24
N GLU A 195 6.43 -16.67 -1.49
CA GLU A 195 5.69 -17.92 -1.52
C GLU A 195 4.98 -18.16 -2.87
N LEU A 196 4.81 -17.11 -3.68
CA LEU A 196 4.18 -17.16 -4.99
C LEU A 196 5.18 -17.00 -6.14
N GLY A 197 6.48 -17.14 -5.86
CA GLY A 197 7.56 -17.23 -6.86
C GLY A 197 8.19 -15.91 -7.31
N GLY A 198 7.83 -14.77 -6.70
CA GLY A 198 8.43 -13.47 -7.02
C GLY A 198 8.05 -12.92 -8.40
N HIS A 199 8.77 -11.89 -8.86
CA HIS A 199 8.55 -11.23 -10.15
C HIS A 199 9.86 -10.73 -10.77
N TYR A 200 10.00 -10.90 -12.08
CA TYR A 200 11.20 -10.45 -12.79
C TYR A 200 11.11 -8.98 -13.23
N VAL A 201 12.16 -8.21 -12.92
CA VAL A 201 12.43 -6.91 -13.53
C VAL A 201 13.68 -7.05 -14.39
N GLY A 202 13.50 -7.04 -15.71
CA GLY A 202 14.56 -7.46 -16.62
C GLY A 202 14.85 -8.95 -16.43
N HIS A 203 16.10 -9.28 -16.07
CA HIS A 203 16.56 -10.65 -15.84
C HIS A 203 16.70 -10.99 -14.34
N LYS A 204 16.35 -10.06 -13.45
CA LYS A 204 16.56 -10.20 -12.01
C LYS A 204 15.26 -10.51 -11.29
N LEU A 205 15.28 -11.52 -10.43
CA LEU A 205 14.14 -11.91 -9.62
C LEU A 205 14.01 -10.99 -8.41
N HIS A 206 12.79 -10.53 -8.16
CA HIS A 206 12.46 -9.65 -7.05
C HIS A 206 11.28 -10.19 -6.25
N TYR A 207 11.23 -9.79 -4.98
CA TYR A 207 10.16 -10.06 -4.04
C TYR A 207 9.64 -8.76 -3.42
N ASP A 208 8.49 -8.86 -2.75
CA ASP A 208 7.79 -7.76 -2.11
C ASP A 208 8.74 -6.98 -1.17
N GLY A 209 8.66 -5.64 -1.25
CA GLY A 209 9.51 -4.75 -0.45
C GLY A 209 9.26 -4.88 1.05
N ALA A 210 8.10 -5.38 1.45
CA ALA A 210 7.73 -5.55 2.85
C ALA A 210 8.63 -6.55 3.59
N TYR A 211 9.39 -7.40 2.87
CA TYR A 211 10.42 -8.25 3.49
C TYR A 211 11.67 -7.48 3.94
N HIS A 212 11.77 -6.18 3.63
CA HIS A 212 12.85 -5.31 4.06
C HIS A 212 12.37 -4.05 4.79
N ALA A 213 11.37 -3.34 4.28
CA ALA A 213 10.80 -2.15 4.92
C ALA A 213 9.38 -1.87 4.42
N ASN A 214 8.46 -1.51 5.31
CA ASN A 214 7.04 -1.37 5.00
C ASN A 214 6.34 -0.18 5.71
N PRO A 215 6.25 1.01 5.08
CA PRO A 215 6.91 1.40 3.84
C PRO A 215 8.41 1.65 4.01
N ASN A 216 9.20 1.63 2.93
CA ASN A 216 10.55 2.19 2.97
C ASN A 216 10.47 3.73 3.05
N LEU A 217 10.98 4.32 4.13
CA LEU A 217 10.94 5.76 4.39
C LEU A 217 12.28 6.46 4.12
N ASP A 218 13.32 5.72 3.71
CA ASP A 218 14.64 6.26 3.36
C ASP A 218 14.58 7.48 2.43
N PRO A 219 13.66 7.57 1.42
CA PRO A 219 13.58 8.75 0.56
C PRO A 219 13.43 10.07 1.32
N VAL A 220 12.92 10.08 2.56
CA VAL A 220 12.68 11.32 3.30
C VAL A 220 13.93 12.19 3.42
N VAL A 221 15.13 11.60 3.52
CA VAL A 221 16.39 12.33 3.69
C VAL A 221 16.81 13.12 2.44
N ASP A 222 16.28 12.74 1.27
CA ASP A 222 16.58 13.40 0.00
C ASP A 222 15.66 14.60 -0.30
N HIS A 223 14.66 14.85 0.56
CA HIS A 223 13.64 15.87 0.34
C HIS A 223 13.58 16.88 1.49
N LYS A 224 13.37 18.15 1.14
CA LYS A 224 13.06 19.20 2.12
C LYS A 224 11.54 19.32 2.26
N ILE A 225 11.00 18.64 3.26
CA ILE A 225 9.58 18.61 3.58
C ILE A 225 9.30 19.30 4.91
N ASP A 226 8.09 19.83 5.06
CA ASP A 226 7.57 20.30 6.35
C ASP A 226 6.92 19.14 7.11
N ASP A 227 6.23 18.25 6.40
CA ASP A 227 5.45 17.15 6.96
C ASP A 227 5.72 15.81 6.25
N LEU A 228 5.76 14.72 7.00
CA LEU A 228 5.67 13.34 6.51
C LEU A 228 4.35 12.74 7.01
N PHE A 229 3.46 12.37 6.10
CA PHE A 229 2.19 11.73 6.43
C PHE A 229 2.19 10.25 6.01
N ILE A 230 2.02 9.37 6.98
CA ILE A 230 2.15 7.93 6.82
C ILE A 230 0.78 7.27 7.00
N ILE A 231 0.34 6.49 6.01
CA ILE A 231 -0.85 5.65 6.15
C ILE A 231 -0.40 4.23 6.48
N LYS A 232 -0.86 3.73 7.63
CA LYS A 232 -0.50 2.42 8.15
C LYS A 232 -1.69 1.49 8.08
N LEU A 233 -1.46 0.29 7.57
CA LEU A 233 -2.44 -0.78 7.49
C LEU A 233 -2.37 -1.72 8.69
N HIS A 234 -1.29 -1.69 9.48
CA HIS A 234 -1.15 -2.51 10.69
C HIS A 234 -0.86 -1.65 11.94
N GLY A 235 -1.69 -1.78 12.97
CA GLY A 235 -1.24 -1.68 14.36
C GLY A 235 -0.53 -3.00 14.72
N LYS A 236 0.62 -2.95 15.41
CA LYS A 236 1.42 -4.16 15.75
C LYS A 236 0.51 -5.30 16.20
N PRO A 237 0.39 -6.43 15.45
CA PRO A 237 -0.24 -7.62 16.00
C PRO A 237 0.55 -8.02 17.25
N SER A 238 -0.13 -8.49 18.30
CA SER A 238 0.45 -8.88 19.60
C SER A 238 1.50 -9.99 19.54
N GLU A 239 1.88 -10.46 18.35
CA GLU A 239 2.86 -11.52 18.10
C GLU A 239 3.92 -11.13 17.04
N PHE A 240 4.42 -9.89 17.03
CA PHE A 240 5.62 -9.55 16.27
C PHE A 240 6.84 -9.40 17.20
N THR A 241 7.68 -10.43 17.24
CA THR A 241 9.13 -10.32 17.44
C THR A 241 9.75 -10.12 16.05
N SER A 242 10.59 -9.14 15.72
CA SER A 242 11.57 -8.41 16.52
C SER A 242 11.81 -7.01 15.92
N THR A 243 11.81 -6.00 16.77
CA THR A 243 12.57 -4.76 16.56
C THR A 243 14.06 -5.09 16.69
N GLN A 244 14.76 -5.43 15.59
CA GLN A 244 16.22 -5.48 15.61
C GLN A 244 16.80 -5.02 14.27
N PRO A 245 17.82 -4.15 14.27
CA PRO A 245 18.65 -3.90 13.11
C PRO A 245 19.54 -5.13 12.91
N ARG A 246 19.13 -6.09 12.06
CA ARG A 246 20.00 -7.21 11.68
C ARG A 246 20.72 -6.90 10.38
N MET A 247 22.05 -6.94 10.45
CA MET A 247 22.94 -6.89 9.30
C MET A 247 22.53 -7.93 8.26
N LEU A 248 22.43 -7.50 7.00
CA LEU A 248 21.94 -8.24 5.82
C LEU A 248 22.57 -9.62 5.55
N LYS A 249 23.63 -10.01 6.27
CA LYS A 249 24.28 -11.32 6.13
C LYS A 249 23.63 -12.46 6.93
N GLU A 250 22.74 -12.15 7.88
CA GLU A 250 22.11 -13.15 8.77
C GLU A 250 20.58 -13.17 8.68
N ILE A 251 20.02 -12.92 7.49
CA ILE A 251 18.69 -13.46 7.19
C ILE A 251 18.92 -14.93 6.88
N ASP A 252 18.90 -15.74 7.95
CA ASP A 252 18.90 -17.19 7.87
C ASP A 252 17.84 -17.60 6.86
N ALA A 253 18.20 -18.41 5.85
CA ALA A 253 17.32 -18.80 4.75
C ALA A 253 16.02 -19.52 5.21
N GLY A 254 15.90 -19.78 6.51
CA GLY A 254 14.71 -20.30 7.19
C GLY A 254 13.74 -19.28 7.80
N ILE A 255 14.06 -17.98 7.87
CA ILE A 255 13.09 -16.94 8.34
C ILE A 255 12.44 -16.28 7.12
N VAL A 256 11.58 -17.06 6.48
CA VAL A 256 10.79 -16.67 5.31
C VAL A 256 9.43 -16.18 5.80
N GLY A 257 9.01 -14.97 5.39
CA GLY A 257 7.62 -14.52 5.57
C GLY A 257 7.32 -13.57 6.73
N VAL A 258 8.31 -12.87 7.28
CA VAL A 258 8.10 -11.79 8.27
C VAL A 258 8.18 -10.44 7.57
N GLU A 259 7.12 -9.64 7.65
CA GLU A 259 7.14 -8.25 7.17
C GLU A 259 7.96 -7.39 8.13
N VAL A 260 8.86 -6.58 7.60
CA VAL A 260 9.67 -5.64 8.36
C VAL A 260 8.99 -4.28 8.30
N GLN A 261 8.45 -3.87 9.44
CA GLN A 261 7.88 -2.54 9.63
C GLN A 261 9.04 -1.55 9.73
N HIS A 262 9.00 -0.46 8.96
CA HIS A 262 9.98 0.60 9.16
C HIS A 262 9.73 1.27 10.52
N ASP A 263 10.80 1.51 11.28
CA ASP A 263 10.66 2.12 12.58
C ASP A 263 10.38 3.62 12.43
N ILE A 264 9.13 4.01 12.67
CA ILE A 264 8.72 5.42 12.63
C ILE A 264 9.23 6.14 13.88
N LEU A 265 9.43 5.42 15.00
CA LEU A 265 9.99 6.03 16.20
C LEU A 265 11.44 6.47 15.97
N GLU A 266 12.22 5.70 15.23
CA GLU A 266 13.59 6.07 14.88
C GLU A 266 13.63 7.43 14.17
N LEU A 267 12.69 7.68 13.24
CA LEU A 267 12.55 9.00 12.60
C LEU A 267 12.09 10.09 13.57
N MET A 268 11.25 9.75 14.56
CA MET A 268 10.77 10.73 15.54
C MET A 268 11.82 11.08 16.59
N GLU A 269 12.71 10.14 16.92
CA GLU A 269 13.79 10.26 17.88
C GLU A 269 15.05 10.89 17.29
N ASP A 270 15.13 10.99 15.95
CA ASP A 270 16.20 11.72 15.26
C ASP A 270 16.22 13.20 15.70
N PRO A 271 17.29 13.64 16.41
CA PRO A 271 17.39 15.01 16.90
C PRO A 271 17.60 16.04 15.79
N ASP A 272 18.04 15.61 14.61
CA ASP A 272 18.32 16.48 13.46
C ASP A 272 17.09 16.61 12.54
N ARG A 273 15.99 15.91 12.82
CA ARG A 273 14.72 16.01 12.09
C ARG A 273 14.13 17.43 12.21
N ASP A 274 13.84 18.04 11.06
CA ASP A 274 13.17 19.33 10.96
C ASP A 274 11.69 19.26 10.52
N TYR A 275 11.24 18.13 9.97
CA TYR A 275 9.85 17.89 9.54
C TYR A 275 8.96 17.32 10.65
N LYS A 276 7.63 17.36 10.47
CA LYS A 276 6.62 16.79 11.38
C LYS A 276 6.12 15.44 10.87
N VAL A 277 5.77 14.53 11.77
CA VAL A 277 5.30 13.18 11.43
C VAL A 277 3.84 13.03 11.83
N HIS A 278 3.05 12.61 10.86
CA HIS A 278 1.63 12.35 10.99
C HIS A 278 1.36 10.90 10.61
N GLY A 279 0.39 10.26 11.26
CA GLY A 279 -0.05 8.96 10.78
C GLY A 279 -1.51 8.66 11.00
N LEU A 280 -2.06 8.01 9.97
CA LEU A 280 -3.40 7.46 9.95
C LEU A 280 -3.28 5.94 9.94
N CYS A 281 -3.68 5.30 11.03
CA CYS A 281 -3.62 3.87 11.21
C CYS A 281 -4.98 3.23 10.93
N LEU A 282 -4.99 2.12 10.21
CA LEU A 282 -6.12 1.20 10.16
C LEU A 282 -6.25 0.50 11.51
N GLU A 283 -7.35 0.76 12.20
CA GLU A 283 -7.71 0.04 13.41
C GLU A 283 -8.40 -1.30 13.05
N PRO A 284 -7.79 -2.46 13.36
CA PRO A 284 -8.38 -3.75 13.04
C PRO A 284 -9.61 -4.00 13.93
N GLY A 285 -10.71 -4.44 13.31
CA GLY A 285 -11.88 -4.88 14.05
C GLY A 285 -11.63 -6.16 14.85
N SER A 286 -12.51 -6.44 15.81
CA SER A 286 -12.49 -7.70 16.57
C SER A 286 -12.52 -8.92 15.64
N GLY A 287 -11.62 -9.88 15.85
CA GLY A 287 -11.55 -11.12 15.06
C GLY A 287 -10.72 -11.04 13.77
N TRP A 288 -10.07 -9.89 13.49
CA TRP A 288 -9.13 -9.79 12.39
C TRP A 288 -7.88 -10.63 12.64
N SER A 289 -7.31 -11.15 11.56
CA SER A 289 -6.05 -11.90 11.60
C SER A 289 -5.18 -11.49 10.42
N ARG A 290 -3.92 -11.98 10.40
CA ARG A 290 -3.04 -11.82 9.23
C ARG A 290 -3.73 -12.28 7.93
N LYS A 291 -4.64 -13.26 8.00
CA LYS A 291 -5.35 -13.79 6.83
C LYS A 291 -6.37 -12.81 6.22
N SER A 292 -6.83 -11.82 6.98
CA SER A 292 -7.83 -10.84 6.50
C SER A 292 -7.36 -10.05 5.28
N ARG A 293 -6.04 -9.90 5.10
CA ARG A 293 -5.43 -9.27 3.92
C ARG A 293 -5.51 -10.06 2.61
N PHE A 294 -6.04 -11.28 2.68
CA PHE A 294 -6.27 -12.16 1.53
C PHE A 294 -7.76 -12.40 1.27
N PHE A 295 -8.66 -11.82 2.08
CA PHE A 295 -10.08 -12.00 1.86
C PHE A 295 -10.53 -11.23 0.62
N SER A 296 -11.26 -11.90 -0.28
CA SER A 296 -11.74 -11.35 -1.55
C SER A 296 -13.27 -11.28 -1.62
N THR A 297 -13.97 -11.44 -0.49
CA THR A 297 -15.44 -11.43 -0.51
C THR A 297 -15.97 -10.03 -0.83
N PRO A 298 -17.04 -9.91 -1.65
CA PRO A 298 -17.61 -8.62 -2.04
C PRO A 298 -17.89 -7.67 -0.86
N ASN A 299 -18.46 -8.20 0.23
CA ASN A 299 -18.82 -7.41 1.40
C ASN A 299 -17.59 -6.91 2.14
N TRP A 300 -16.53 -7.71 2.24
CA TRP A 300 -15.27 -7.31 2.86
C TRP A 300 -14.59 -6.19 2.08
N LEU A 301 -14.48 -6.34 0.76
CA LEU A 301 -13.82 -5.34 -0.08
C LEU A 301 -14.57 -4.00 -0.08
N ARG A 302 -15.91 -4.03 -0.17
CA ARG A 302 -16.75 -2.82 -0.04
C ARG A 302 -16.69 -2.21 1.36
N TRP A 303 -16.59 -3.04 2.39
CA TRP A 303 -16.42 -2.57 3.75
C TRP A 303 -15.08 -1.83 3.89
N LEU A 304 -13.97 -2.36 3.37
CA LEU A 304 -12.66 -1.69 3.39
C LEU A 304 -12.72 -0.30 2.75
N ALA A 305 -13.37 -0.18 1.59
CA ALA A 305 -13.54 1.09 0.89
C ALA A 305 -14.36 2.11 1.73
N LYS A 306 -15.51 1.68 2.24
CA LYS A 306 -16.40 2.53 3.05
C LYS A 306 -15.70 2.98 4.34
N ASP A 307 -15.02 2.04 4.99
CA ASP A 307 -14.37 2.26 6.28
C ASP A 307 -13.12 3.14 6.14
N GLY A 308 -12.28 2.90 5.14
CA GLY A 308 -11.10 3.74 4.88
C GLY A 308 -11.43 5.20 4.63
N TYR A 309 -12.47 5.45 3.83
CA TYR A 309 -12.96 6.81 3.62
C TYR A 309 -13.49 7.45 4.90
N ALA A 310 -14.25 6.69 5.70
CA ALA A 310 -14.81 7.19 6.95
C ALA A 310 -13.72 7.51 7.99
N GLN A 311 -12.75 6.61 8.20
CA GLN A 311 -11.64 6.82 9.13
C GLN A 311 -10.71 7.95 8.66
N GLY A 312 -10.46 8.07 7.35
CA GLY A 312 -9.72 9.19 6.79
C GLY A 312 -10.37 10.54 7.12
N LYS A 313 -11.69 10.66 6.94
CA LYS A 313 -12.43 11.89 7.29
C LYS A 313 -12.42 12.18 8.79
N GLU A 314 -12.66 11.17 9.62
CA GLU A 314 -12.65 11.33 11.08
C GLU A 314 -11.27 11.78 11.60
N TRP A 315 -10.19 11.22 11.03
CA TRP A 315 -8.83 11.66 11.35
C TRP A 315 -8.58 13.11 10.93
N LEU A 316 -9.01 13.52 9.74
CA LEU A 316 -8.82 14.88 9.23
C LEU A 316 -9.59 15.92 10.06
N GLU A 317 -10.83 15.62 10.45
CA GLU A 317 -11.61 16.50 11.34
C GLU A 317 -10.85 16.82 12.63
N LEU A 318 -10.11 15.85 13.16
CA LEU A 318 -9.35 15.98 14.39
C LEU A 318 -7.95 16.57 14.21
N ARG A 319 -7.28 16.26 13.09
CA ARG A 319 -5.81 16.41 12.96
C ARG A 319 -5.35 17.29 11.80
N GLN A 320 -6.21 17.71 10.88
CA GLN A 320 -5.78 18.50 9.71
C GLN A 320 -5.13 19.85 10.07
N ASN A 321 -5.42 20.38 11.27
CA ASN A 321 -4.80 21.62 11.76
C ASN A 321 -3.40 21.40 12.37
N ASP A 322 -2.98 20.15 12.55
CA ASP A 322 -1.63 19.81 13.05
C ASP A 322 -0.58 19.88 11.92
N PHE A 323 -0.98 19.80 10.65
CA PHE A 323 -0.09 19.91 9.49
C PHE A 323 0.71 21.22 9.49
N GLY A 324 2.04 21.11 9.35
CA GLY A 324 2.99 22.22 9.41
C GLY A 324 3.16 22.84 10.80
N VAL A 325 2.57 22.25 11.85
CA VAL A 325 2.56 22.81 13.22
C VAL A 325 3.22 21.87 14.22
N ARG A 326 2.79 20.60 14.26
CA ARG A 326 3.27 19.62 15.25
C ARG A 326 3.03 18.19 14.79
N ASP A 327 3.78 17.25 15.35
CA ASP A 327 3.53 15.83 15.14
C ASP A 327 2.11 15.45 15.58
N SER A 328 1.44 14.61 14.78
CA SER A 328 0.19 13.96 15.17
C SER A 328 0.31 12.44 15.27
N TYR A 329 1.43 11.86 14.81
CA TYR A 329 1.70 10.44 15.00
C TYR A 329 1.87 10.12 16.49
N VAL A 330 1.25 9.03 16.91
CA VAL A 330 1.35 8.48 18.26
C VAL A 330 1.55 6.98 18.14
N GLU A 331 2.54 6.41 18.82
CA GLU A 331 2.71 4.95 18.81
C GLU A 331 1.68 4.28 19.72
N ASP A 332 1.11 3.17 19.24
CA ASP A 332 -0.01 2.44 19.85
C ASP A 332 0.30 1.76 21.21
N ASN A 333 1.49 1.94 21.79
CA ASN A 333 1.84 1.38 23.12
C ASN A 333 2.85 2.21 23.95
N HIS A 334 3.08 3.49 23.63
CA HIS A 334 3.96 4.31 24.45
C HIS A 334 3.35 4.54 25.85
N PRO A 335 4.09 4.36 26.97
CA PRO A 335 3.53 4.40 28.33
C PRO A 335 2.80 5.72 28.68
N ASN A 336 3.08 6.81 27.96
CA ASN A 336 2.41 8.12 28.10
C ASN A 336 1.21 8.36 27.16
N THR A 337 0.72 7.34 26.42
CA THR A 337 -0.32 7.53 25.38
C THR A 337 -1.66 6.83 25.66
N ARG A 338 -1.84 6.20 26.84
CA ARG A 338 -3.16 5.71 27.29
C ARG A 338 -4.16 6.87 27.31
N GLY A 339 -5.06 6.91 26.31
CA GLY A 339 -6.08 7.95 26.15
C GLY A 339 -5.82 9.02 25.07
N LYS A 340 -4.70 8.93 24.32
CA LYS A 340 -4.38 9.86 23.20
C LYS A 340 -4.44 9.22 21.81
N THR A 341 -4.48 7.89 21.75
CA THR A 341 -4.77 7.13 20.53
C THR A 341 -6.24 7.33 20.16
N PHE A 342 -6.47 7.80 18.94
CA PHE A 342 -7.81 7.85 18.38
C PHE A 342 -8.35 6.41 18.27
N ARG A 343 -9.51 6.15 18.90
CA ARG A 343 -10.21 4.87 18.83
C ARG A 343 -11.63 5.17 18.34
N PRO A 344 -11.98 4.82 17.09
CA PRO A 344 -13.38 4.85 16.67
C PRO A 344 -14.20 3.93 17.59
N ALA A 345 -15.48 4.27 17.82
CA ALA A 345 -16.39 3.45 18.63
C ALA A 345 -16.43 1.98 18.15
N ASP A 346 -16.61 1.01 19.05
CA ASP A 346 -16.68 -0.44 18.75
C ASP A 346 -17.66 -0.73 17.59
N ARG A 347 -17.14 -1.01 16.39
CA ARG A 347 -17.96 -1.38 15.22
C ARG A 347 -17.79 -2.86 14.91
N ARG A 348 -18.87 -3.62 15.10
CA ARG A 348 -18.96 -5.02 14.65
C ARG A 348 -19.10 -5.02 13.13
N ILE A 349 -18.39 -5.94 12.48
CA ILE A 349 -18.59 -6.29 11.07
C ILE A 349 -20.03 -6.82 10.96
N ALA A 350 -20.86 -6.20 10.11
CA ALA A 350 -22.24 -6.61 9.86
C ALA A 350 -22.32 -7.67 8.76
#